data_AF-A0A7C4E295-F1
#
_entry.id   AF-A0A7C4E295-F1
#
_cell.length_a   1.000
_cell.length_b   1.000
_cell.length_c   1.000
_cell.angle_alpha   90.00
_cell.angle_beta   90.00
_cell.angle_gamma   90.00
#
_symmetry.space_group_name_H-M   'P 1'
#
loop_
_entity.id
_entity.type
_entity.pdbx_description
1 polymer ?
#
loop_
_entity_poly.entity_id
_entity_poly.type
_entity_poly.pdbx_seq_one_letter_code
_entity_poly.pdbx_strand_id
1 'polypeptide(L)'
;MESSAKCGICLKRSSVRYLDYLGKHACIHCLYKIFRKRVRRLISDFKLIDGEKRIGIIFDRSPTSFISIHFLREIYPEIEFSVIPKHTLGKIPQKVEKIVDPKCLEDFGEFFMERLLNGKFQFLEVREGMVIRPFIGVPEEEIRILLRKRYKCRGKWREVERKYSKFLREVQKVRAGSLFSLLKLYRKLKLIKA
;
A
#
# COMPACT_ATOMS: atom_id res chain seq x y z
N MET A 1 22.21 25.52 -3.19
CA MET A 1 22.52 24.57 -4.28
C MET A 1 22.42 23.15 -3.72
N GLU A 2 21.29 22.48 -3.85
CA GLU A 2 21.17 21.07 -3.42
C GLU A 2 21.78 20.17 -4.49
N SER A 3 22.96 19.60 -4.23
CA SER A 3 23.48 18.52 -5.08
C SER A 3 22.48 17.37 -5.02
N SER A 4 21.75 17.11 -6.11
CA SER A 4 20.80 16.00 -6.15
C SER A 4 21.58 14.69 -6.00
N ALA A 5 21.53 14.08 -4.81
CA ALA A 5 22.24 12.84 -4.52
C ALA A 5 21.94 11.80 -5.62
N LYS A 6 22.95 11.06 -6.08
CA LYS A 6 22.73 9.97 -7.04
C LYS A 6 21.94 8.84 -6.36
N CYS A 7 21.16 8.12 -7.15
CA CYS A 7 20.46 6.92 -6.68
C CYS A 7 21.46 5.85 -6.22
N GLY A 8 21.46 5.50 -4.94
CA GLY A 8 22.32 4.46 -4.36
C GLY A 8 21.95 3.01 -4.75
N ILE A 9 20.93 2.84 -5.61
CA ILE A 9 20.51 1.53 -6.13
C ILE A 9 21.05 1.30 -7.55
N CYS A 10 20.92 2.28 -8.43
CA CYS A 10 21.37 2.15 -9.84
C CYS A 10 22.61 2.97 -10.18
N LEU A 11 23.05 3.86 -9.29
CA LEU A 11 24.21 4.75 -9.41
C LEU A 11 24.20 5.72 -10.60
N LYS A 12 23.16 5.67 -11.46
CA LYS A 12 23.09 6.43 -12.72
C LYS A 12 22.22 7.68 -12.66
N ARG A 13 21.05 7.61 -12.01
CA ARG A 13 20.01 8.66 -12.06
C ARG A 13 19.98 9.49 -10.78
N SER A 14 19.52 10.73 -10.87
CA SER A 14 19.26 11.57 -9.69
C SER A 14 18.22 10.92 -8.77
N SER A 15 18.47 11.01 -7.47
CA SER A 15 17.55 10.56 -6.43
C SER A 15 16.32 11.46 -6.39
N VAL A 16 15.18 10.87 -6.04
CA VAL A 16 13.96 11.60 -5.69
C VAL A 16 13.60 11.46 -4.21
N ARG A 17 14.21 10.50 -3.50
CA ARG A 17 13.95 10.25 -2.07
C ARG A 17 15.04 9.38 -1.43
N TYR A 18 15.32 9.62 -0.15
CA TYR A 18 16.03 8.68 0.71
C TYR A 18 15.05 7.68 1.34
N LEU A 19 15.35 6.39 1.24
CA LEU A 19 14.56 5.30 1.81
C LEU A 19 15.21 4.85 3.11
N ASP A 20 14.76 5.39 4.25
CA ASP A 20 15.37 5.17 5.57
C ASP A 20 15.52 3.67 5.89
N TYR A 21 14.48 2.89 5.60
CA TYR A 21 14.45 1.45 5.86
C TYR A 21 15.41 0.63 4.98
N LEU A 22 16.04 1.22 3.96
CA LEU A 22 17.10 0.61 3.15
C LEU A 22 18.46 1.29 3.33
N GLY A 23 18.52 2.44 4.01
CA GLY A 23 19.72 3.26 4.07
C GLY A 23 20.20 3.77 2.70
N LYS A 24 19.29 3.99 1.74
CA LYS A 24 19.67 4.31 0.34
C LYS A 24 18.80 5.40 -0.30
N HIS A 25 19.43 6.25 -1.10
CA HIS A 25 18.75 7.13 -2.04
C HIS A 25 18.20 6.37 -3.26
N ALA A 26 16.97 6.67 -3.68
CA ALA A 26 16.30 6.04 -4.79
C ALA A 26 15.84 7.06 -5.84
N CYS A 27 16.13 6.79 -7.11
CA CYS A 27 15.49 7.47 -8.24
C CYS A 27 14.09 6.92 -8.49
N ILE A 28 13.29 7.63 -9.28
CA ILE A 28 11.91 7.24 -9.59
C ILE A 28 11.79 5.83 -10.20
N HIS A 29 12.75 5.42 -11.02
CA HIS A 29 12.76 4.08 -11.65
C HIS A 29 13.02 2.97 -10.64
N CYS A 30 14.00 3.16 -9.76
CA CYS A 30 14.32 2.19 -8.71
C CYS A 30 13.21 2.13 -7.67
N LEU A 31 12.62 3.26 -7.31
CA LEU A 31 11.45 3.32 -6.43
C LEU A 31 10.28 2.53 -7.02
N TYR A 32 9.98 2.72 -8.31
CA TYR A 32 8.91 1.98 -8.99
C TYR A 32 9.21 0.47 -9.03
N LYS A 33 10.46 0.06 -9.28
CA LYS A 33 10.86 -1.35 -9.22
C LYS A 33 10.64 -1.97 -7.84
N ILE A 34 11.02 -1.26 -6.78
CA ILE A 34 10.80 -1.70 -5.39
C ILE A 34 9.30 -1.84 -5.12
N PHE A 35 8.53 -0.80 -5.43
CA PHE A 35 7.08 -0.76 -5.28
C PHE A 35 6.41 -1.94 -6.00
N ARG A 36 6.68 -2.10 -7.31
CA ARG A 36 6.12 -3.16 -8.14
C ARG A 36 6.46 -4.54 -7.59
N LYS A 37 7.72 -4.76 -7.19
CA LYS A 37 8.16 -6.03 -6.58
C LYS A 37 7.42 -6.31 -5.28
N ARG A 38 7.22 -5.29 -4.44
CA ARG A 38 6.57 -5.44 -3.14
C ARG A 38 5.09 -5.77 -3.27
N VAL A 39 4.37 -5.06 -4.16
CA VAL A 39 2.95 -5.32 -4.42
C VAL A 39 2.75 -6.69 -5.08
N ARG A 40 3.52 -7.02 -6.14
CA ARG A 40 3.42 -8.35 -6.80
C ARG A 40 3.70 -9.49 -5.83
N ARG A 41 4.72 -9.35 -4.97
CA ARG A 41 5.01 -10.34 -3.94
C ARG A 41 3.84 -10.49 -2.97
N LEU A 42 3.23 -9.40 -2.52
CA LEU A 42 2.08 -9.50 -1.61
C LEU A 42 0.86 -10.15 -2.28
N ILE A 43 0.60 -9.83 -3.56
CA ILE A 43 -0.47 -10.46 -4.33
C ILE A 43 -0.22 -11.96 -4.49
N SER A 44 1.01 -12.35 -4.86
CA SER A 44 1.39 -13.75 -5.06
C SER A 44 1.41 -14.55 -3.77
N ASP A 45 2.05 -14.03 -2.71
CA ASP A 45 2.22 -14.73 -1.43
C ASP A 45 0.88 -15.07 -0.77
N PHE A 46 -0.18 -14.30 -1.07
CA PHE A 46 -1.52 -14.46 -0.49
C PHE A 46 -2.60 -14.79 -1.52
N LYS A 47 -2.23 -15.08 -2.78
CA LYS A 47 -3.16 -15.30 -3.90
C LYS A 47 -4.30 -14.28 -3.93
N LEU A 48 -3.96 -13.00 -3.76
CA LEU A 48 -4.95 -11.93 -3.66
C LEU A 48 -5.72 -11.74 -4.97
N ILE A 49 -5.10 -12.04 -6.10
CA ILE A 49 -5.70 -12.02 -7.44
C ILE A 49 -5.28 -13.34 -8.09
N ASP A 50 -6.26 -14.17 -8.45
CA ASP A 50 -6.10 -15.52 -8.98
C ASP A 50 -7.28 -15.86 -9.92
N GLY A 51 -7.20 -15.36 -11.17
CA GLY A 51 -8.17 -15.68 -12.23
C GLY A 51 -9.44 -14.84 -12.24
N GLU A 52 -9.59 -13.84 -11.36
CA GLU A 52 -10.76 -12.95 -11.40
C GLU A 52 -10.77 -12.12 -12.69
N LYS A 53 -11.95 -11.97 -13.28
CA LYS A 53 -12.17 -11.13 -14.46
C LYS A 53 -12.60 -9.72 -14.09
N ARG A 54 -13.22 -9.56 -12.91
CA ARG A 54 -13.84 -8.30 -12.47
C ARG A 54 -13.49 -7.96 -11.04
N ILE A 55 -12.76 -6.86 -10.87
CA ILE A 55 -12.33 -6.37 -9.56
C ILE A 55 -12.86 -4.95 -9.33
N GLY A 56 -13.48 -4.73 -8.19
CA GLY A 56 -13.88 -3.42 -7.70
C GLY A 56 -12.75 -2.75 -6.94
N ILE A 57 -12.54 -1.46 -7.12
CA ILE A 57 -11.58 -0.66 -6.35
C ILE A 57 -12.36 0.34 -5.51
N ILE A 58 -12.25 0.26 -4.19
CA ILE A 58 -12.83 1.27 -3.31
C ILE A 58 -12.10 2.59 -3.57
N PHE A 59 -12.88 3.63 -3.84
CA PHE A 59 -12.35 4.95 -4.14
C PHE A 59 -12.80 5.97 -3.12
N ASP A 60 -11.83 6.47 -2.36
CA ASP A 60 -12.01 7.41 -1.26
C ASP A 60 -11.20 8.71 -1.46
N ARG A 61 -10.65 8.90 -2.67
CA ARG A 61 -9.79 10.02 -3.09
C ARG A 61 -8.46 10.11 -2.32
N SER A 62 -8.07 9.05 -1.61
CA SER A 62 -6.73 8.93 -1.02
C SER A 62 -5.69 8.68 -2.12
N PRO A 63 -4.40 8.99 -1.88
CA PRO A 63 -3.33 8.61 -2.79
C PRO A 63 -3.37 7.10 -3.11
N THR A 64 -3.68 6.28 -2.11
CA THR A 64 -3.73 4.82 -2.27
C THR A 64 -4.86 4.37 -3.20
N SER A 65 -6.02 5.04 -3.20
CA SER A 65 -7.08 4.70 -4.15
C SER A 65 -6.72 5.10 -5.59
N PHE A 66 -6.03 6.22 -5.78
CA PHE A 66 -5.51 6.62 -7.09
C PHE A 66 -4.46 5.64 -7.63
N ILE A 67 -3.46 5.28 -6.81
CA ILE A 67 -2.42 4.35 -7.27
C ILE A 67 -3.00 2.96 -7.53
N SER A 68 -4.05 2.55 -6.80
CA SER A 68 -4.75 1.29 -7.05
C SER A 68 -5.26 1.20 -8.49
N ILE A 69 -5.94 2.26 -8.96
CA ILE A 69 -6.47 2.31 -10.33
C ILE A 69 -5.34 2.25 -11.35
N HIS A 70 -4.33 3.12 -11.22
CA HIS A 70 -3.25 3.22 -12.20
C HIS A 70 -2.36 1.98 -12.25
N PHE A 71 -1.94 1.49 -11.07
CA PHE A 71 -1.00 0.39 -10.99
C PHE A 71 -1.65 -0.95 -11.33
N LEU A 72 -2.85 -1.25 -10.82
CA LEU A 72 -3.47 -2.55 -11.06
C LEU A 72 -3.86 -2.72 -12.53
N ARG A 73 -4.39 -1.68 -13.17
CA ARG A 73 -4.63 -1.69 -14.63
C ARG A 73 -3.35 -1.83 -15.45
N GLU A 74 -2.22 -1.31 -14.96
CA GLU A 74 -0.91 -1.48 -15.62
C GLU A 74 -0.41 -2.94 -15.52
N ILE A 75 -0.62 -3.62 -14.40
CA ILE A 75 -0.06 -4.97 -14.17
C ILE A 75 -1.01 -6.12 -14.50
N TYR A 76 -2.32 -5.86 -14.62
CA TYR A 76 -3.37 -6.81 -15.00
C TYR A 76 -4.30 -6.16 -16.06
N PRO A 77 -3.81 -5.87 -17.27
CA PRO A 77 -4.59 -5.23 -18.32
C PRO A 77 -5.82 -6.04 -18.77
N GLU A 78 -5.83 -7.35 -18.52
CA GLU A 78 -6.92 -8.28 -18.84
C GLU A 78 -8.10 -8.24 -17.85
N ILE A 79 -7.91 -7.66 -16.66
CA ILE A 79 -8.94 -7.58 -15.62
C ILE A 79 -9.76 -6.30 -15.79
N GLU A 80 -11.07 -6.44 -15.75
CA GLU A 80 -12.00 -5.31 -15.74
C GLU A 80 -12.05 -4.69 -14.34
N PHE A 81 -11.49 -3.48 -14.20
CA PHE A 81 -11.50 -2.74 -12.94
C PHE A 81 -12.63 -1.70 -12.90
N SER A 82 -13.56 -1.88 -11.96
CA SER A 82 -14.62 -0.92 -11.65
C SER A 82 -14.26 -0.07 -10.44
N VAL A 83 -14.68 1.20 -10.45
CA VAL A 83 -14.49 2.12 -9.32
C VAL A 83 -15.72 2.07 -8.45
N ILE A 84 -15.56 1.76 -7.16
CA ILE A 84 -16.64 1.71 -6.17
C ILE A 84 -16.46 2.90 -5.23
N PRO A 85 -17.31 3.93 -5.29
CA PRO A 85 -17.26 5.03 -4.34
C PRO A 85 -17.39 4.52 -2.90
N LYS A 86 -16.58 5.02 -1.96
CA LYS A 86 -16.62 4.54 -0.56
C LYS A 86 -18.01 4.63 0.11
N HIS A 87 -18.85 5.57 -0.30
CA HIS A 87 -20.20 5.74 0.25
C HIS A 87 -21.22 4.70 -0.27
N THR A 88 -20.88 3.92 -1.30
CA THR A 88 -21.76 2.90 -1.89
C THR A 88 -21.37 1.48 -1.49
N LEU A 89 -20.55 1.30 -0.45
CA LEU A 89 -20.06 -0.02 -0.04
C LEU A 89 -21.16 -1.01 0.36
N GLY A 90 -22.38 -0.55 0.65
CA GLY A 90 -23.57 -1.39 0.85
C GLY A 90 -24.28 -1.86 -0.43
N LYS A 91 -23.83 -1.40 -1.62
CA LYS A 91 -24.38 -1.74 -2.94
C LYS A 91 -23.26 -2.19 -3.87
N ILE A 92 -22.57 -3.27 -3.50
CA ILE A 92 -21.52 -3.85 -4.35
C ILE A 92 -22.18 -4.31 -5.65
N PRO A 93 -21.66 -3.93 -6.84
CA PRO A 93 -22.21 -4.41 -8.10
C PRO A 93 -22.22 -5.94 -8.16
N GLN A 94 -23.33 -6.54 -8.62
CA GLN A 94 -23.55 -8.00 -8.66
C GLN A 94 -22.51 -8.82 -9.48
N LYS A 95 -21.51 -8.17 -10.08
CA LYS A 95 -20.51 -8.80 -10.96
C LYS A 95 -19.06 -8.55 -10.51
N VAL A 96 -18.85 -8.08 -9.28
CA VAL A 96 -17.50 -7.88 -8.71
C VAL A 96 -17.10 -9.13 -7.94
N GLU A 97 -16.00 -9.76 -8.35
CA GLU A 97 -15.49 -11.00 -7.73
C GLU A 97 -14.63 -10.69 -6.49
N LYS A 98 -13.85 -9.60 -6.57
CA LYS A 98 -13.04 -9.08 -5.46
C LYS A 98 -13.06 -7.57 -5.37
N ILE A 99 -12.85 -7.05 -4.18
CA ILE A 99 -12.80 -5.64 -3.83
C ILE A 99 -11.41 -5.30 -3.29
N VAL A 100 -10.77 -4.33 -3.92
CA VAL A 100 -9.53 -3.73 -3.44
C VAL A 100 -9.88 -2.64 -2.42
N ASP A 101 -9.51 -2.87 -1.17
CA ASP A 101 -9.49 -1.86 -0.12
C ASP A 101 -8.10 -1.16 -0.14
N PRO A 102 -8.04 0.14 -0.51
CA PRO A 102 -6.80 0.85 -0.81
C PRO A 102 -6.07 1.27 0.47
N LYS A 103 -5.60 0.30 1.26
CA LYS A 103 -4.83 0.53 2.49
C LYS A 103 -3.34 0.43 2.23
N CYS A 104 -2.58 1.41 2.70
CA CYS A 104 -1.12 1.44 2.67
C CYS A 104 -0.51 0.90 3.97
N LEU A 105 0.81 1.00 4.11
CA LEU A 105 1.54 0.55 5.29
C LEU A 105 1.18 1.31 6.56
N GLU A 106 0.95 2.61 6.46
CA GLU A 106 0.53 3.45 7.58
C GLU A 106 -0.88 3.10 8.05
N ASP A 107 -1.79 2.77 7.12
CA ASP A 107 -3.13 2.28 7.47
C ASP A 107 -3.08 0.94 8.20
N PHE A 108 -2.17 0.04 7.79
CA PHE A 108 -1.94 -1.20 8.52
C PHE A 108 -1.41 -0.93 9.94
N GLY A 109 -0.46 0.00 10.09
CA GLY A 109 0.07 0.39 11.39
C GLY A 109 -1.03 0.95 12.31
N GLU A 110 -1.87 1.83 11.79
CA GLU A 110 -3.03 2.40 12.49
C GLU A 110 -3.97 1.30 12.98
N PHE A 111 -4.37 0.43 12.06
CA PHE A 111 -5.22 -0.73 12.34
C PHE A 111 -4.61 -1.63 13.42
N PHE A 112 -3.31 -1.92 13.34
CA PHE A 112 -2.61 -2.77 14.30
C PHE A 112 -2.60 -2.16 15.70
N MET A 113 -2.29 -0.87 15.81
CA MET A 113 -2.27 -0.16 17.10
C MET A 113 -3.64 -0.08 17.74
N GLU A 114 -4.68 0.21 16.95
CA GLU A 114 -6.05 0.25 17.44
C GLU A 114 -6.47 -1.10 18.02
N ARG A 115 -6.13 -2.21 17.36
CA ARG A 115 -6.46 -3.55 17.86
C ARG A 115 -5.66 -3.94 19.08
N LEU A 116 -4.36 -3.60 19.10
CA LEU A 116 -3.48 -3.86 20.24
C LEU A 116 -3.98 -3.15 21.49
N LEU A 117 -4.28 -1.85 21.40
CA LEU A 117 -4.65 -1.04 22.55
C LEU A 117 -6.07 -1.31 23.06
N ASN A 118 -6.98 -1.74 22.18
CA ASN A 118 -8.34 -2.07 22.58
C ASN A 118 -8.50 -3.49 23.14
N GLY A 119 -7.40 -4.23 23.35
CA GLY A 119 -7.44 -5.63 23.80
C GLY A 119 -8.10 -6.58 22.78
N LYS A 120 -8.37 -6.10 21.55
CA LYS A 120 -9.02 -6.85 20.48
C LYS A 120 -8.00 -7.59 19.60
N PHE A 121 -6.96 -8.14 20.22
CA PHE A 121 -5.96 -8.97 19.54
C PHE A 121 -6.48 -10.38 19.25
N GLN A 122 -7.74 -10.49 18.84
CA GLN A 122 -8.17 -11.64 18.07
C GLN A 122 -7.44 -11.52 16.73
N PHE A 123 -6.61 -12.51 16.43
CA PHE A 123 -5.99 -12.65 15.13
C PHE A 123 -7.08 -12.51 14.10
N LEU A 124 -7.02 -11.41 13.32
CA LEU A 124 -7.99 -11.07 12.30
C LEU A 124 -8.45 -12.33 11.57
N GLU A 125 -9.60 -12.87 11.95
CA GLU A 125 -10.29 -13.84 11.13
C GLU A 125 -10.47 -13.15 9.79
N VAL A 126 -9.97 -13.77 8.73
CA VAL A 126 -10.17 -13.29 7.38
C VAL A 126 -11.65 -13.53 7.10
N ARG A 127 -12.50 -12.60 7.54
CA ARG A 127 -13.80 -12.48 6.91
C ARG A 127 -13.56 -12.03 5.48
N GLU A 128 -13.82 -13.00 4.62
CA GLU A 128 -14.20 -12.93 3.22
C GLU A 128 -13.04 -12.67 2.25
N GLY A 129 -12.68 -13.72 1.49
CA GLY A 129 -11.77 -13.68 0.33
C GLY A 129 -12.19 -12.70 -0.77
N MET A 130 -13.29 -11.99 -0.59
CA MET A 130 -13.76 -10.90 -1.43
C MET A 130 -12.93 -9.61 -1.23
N VAL A 131 -12.40 -9.29 -0.04
CA VAL A 131 -11.68 -8.01 0.17
C VAL A 131 -10.17 -8.19 0.25
N ILE A 132 -9.44 -7.52 -0.64
CA ILE A 132 -7.97 -7.59 -0.75
C ILE A 132 -7.30 -6.24 -0.52
N ARG A 133 -6.08 -6.28 0.03
CA ARG A 133 -5.31 -5.06 0.36
C ARG A 133 -3.88 -5.13 -0.20
N PRO A 134 -3.69 -4.97 -1.51
CA PRO A 134 -2.40 -5.18 -2.18
C PRO A 134 -1.30 -4.18 -1.79
N PHE A 135 -1.67 -3.03 -1.20
CA PHE A 135 -0.74 -1.94 -0.88
C PHE A 135 -0.31 -1.86 0.58
N ILE A 136 -0.72 -2.81 1.45
CA ILE A 136 -0.38 -2.77 2.89
C ILE A 136 1.12 -2.85 3.20
N GLY A 137 1.92 -3.26 2.22
CA GLY A 137 3.37 -3.24 2.32
C GLY A 137 4.02 -1.93 1.85
N VAL A 138 3.26 -0.95 1.36
CA VAL A 138 3.84 0.23 0.70
C VAL A 138 3.64 1.47 1.57
N PRO A 139 4.70 2.23 1.90
CA PRO A 139 4.56 3.54 2.53
C PRO A 139 3.78 4.53 1.67
N GLU A 140 2.85 5.28 2.26
CA GLU A 140 2.02 6.26 1.56
C GLU A 140 2.86 7.32 0.82
N GLU A 141 3.99 7.70 1.41
CA GLU A 141 4.88 8.69 0.80
C GLU A 141 5.54 8.17 -0.49
N GLU A 142 5.85 6.86 -0.59
CA GLU A 142 6.29 6.25 -1.84
C GLU A 142 5.19 6.30 -2.90
N ILE A 143 3.94 6.05 -2.49
CA ILE A 143 2.75 6.14 -3.35
C ILE A 143 2.61 7.57 -3.90
N ARG A 144 2.68 8.58 -3.02
CA ARG A 144 2.57 10.00 -3.39
C ARG A 144 3.63 10.41 -4.41
N ILE A 145 4.87 9.97 -4.22
CA ILE A 145 5.97 10.25 -5.17
C ILE A 145 5.71 9.59 -6.52
N LEU A 146 5.29 8.33 -6.54
CA LEU A 146 4.99 7.61 -7.77
C LEU A 146 3.83 8.27 -8.53
N LEU A 147 2.76 8.65 -7.83
CA LEU A 147 1.64 9.37 -8.45
C LEU A 147 2.10 10.67 -9.11
N ARG A 148 2.84 11.52 -8.39
CA ARG A 148 3.32 12.82 -8.92
C ARG A 148 4.32 12.66 -10.07
N LYS A 149 5.33 11.81 -9.89
CA LYS A 149 6.52 11.78 -10.76
C LYS A 149 6.39 10.78 -11.91
N ARG A 150 5.78 9.61 -11.68
CA ARG A 150 5.56 8.56 -12.69
C ARG A 150 4.22 8.73 -13.39
N TYR A 151 3.12 8.71 -12.65
CA TYR A 151 1.76 8.75 -13.23
C TYR A 151 1.26 10.16 -13.56
N LYS A 152 2.06 11.20 -13.23
CA LYS A 152 1.75 12.62 -13.48
C LYS A 152 0.41 13.07 -12.88
N CYS A 153 -0.08 12.39 -11.84
CA CYS A 153 -1.28 12.76 -11.11
C CYS A 153 -0.98 13.97 -10.21
N ARG A 154 -1.52 15.15 -10.56
CA ARG A 154 -1.33 16.41 -9.82
C ARG A 154 -2.52 16.79 -8.92
N GLY A 155 -3.49 15.90 -8.75
CA GLY A 155 -4.69 16.16 -7.96
C GLY A 155 -4.42 16.40 -6.47
N LYS A 156 -5.31 17.17 -5.83
CA LYS A 156 -5.37 17.23 -4.36
C LYS A 156 -5.92 15.90 -3.85
N TRP A 157 -5.09 15.14 -3.15
CA TRP A 157 -5.53 13.91 -2.50
C TRP A 157 -6.07 14.22 -1.12
N ARG A 158 -7.13 13.51 -0.74
CA ARG A 158 -7.66 13.60 0.62
C ARG A 158 -6.60 13.11 1.61
N GLU A 159 -6.33 13.91 2.64
CA GLU A 159 -5.55 13.42 3.77
C GLU A 159 -6.37 12.42 4.57
N VAL A 160 -5.73 11.29 4.89
CA VAL A 160 -6.33 10.26 5.72
C VAL A 160 -5.99 10.58 7.16
N GLU A 161 -6.99 10.98 7.93
CA GLU A 161 -6.86 11.19 9.36
C GLU A 161 -6.62 9.85 10.06
N ARG A 162 -5.61 9.82 10.93
CA ARG A 162 -5.12 8.62 11.62
C ARG A 162 -4.76 9.01 13.05
N LYS A 163 -5.43 8.39 14.01
CA LYS A 163 -5.32 8.64 15.45
C LYS A 163 -3.91 8.40 15.96
N TYR A 164 -3.24 7.35 15.48
CA TYR A 164 -1.90 6.98 15.94
C TYR A 164 -0.77 7.46 15.01
N SER A 165 -1.08 8.28 14.00
CA SER A 165 -0.08 8.72 13.00
C SER A 165 1.15 9.41 13.59
N LYS A 166 0.98 10.25 14.62
CA LYS A 166 2.10 10.92 15.29
C LYS A 166 3.02 9.90 15.96
N PHE A 167 2.45 9.00 16.75
CA PHE A 167 3.20 7.92 17.42
C PHE A 167 3.94 7.05 16.42
N LEU A 168 3.27 6.57 15.37
CA LEU A 168 3.88 5.71 14.36
C LEU A 168 5.05 6.40 13.61
N ARG A 169 4.95 7.72 13.39
CA ARG A 169 6.05 8.51 12.82
C ARG A 169 7.25 8.58 13.76
N GLU A 170 7.04 8.82 15.06
CA GLU A 170 8.14 8.86 16.03
C GLU A 170 8.83 7.49 16.15
N VAL A 171 8.06 6.39 16.19
CA VAL A 171 8.62 5.03 16.19
C VAL A 171 9.49 4.78 14.95
N GLN A 172 9.04 5.23 13.77
CA GLN A 172 9.82 5.10 12.54
C GLN A 172 11.09 5.97 12.52
N LYS A 173 11.11 7.12 13.20
CA LYS A 173 12.30 7.96 13.36
C LYS A 173 13.34 7.30 14.26
N VAL A 174 12.90 6.74 15.39
CA VAL A 174 13.78 6.03 16.33
C VAL A 174 14.34 4.76 15.69
N ARG A 175 13.47 4.02 14.98
CA ARG A 175 13.85 2.78 14.30
C ARG A 175 13.20 2.69 12.93
N ALA A 176 13.97 3.04 11.91
CA ALA A 176 13.55 2.94 10.52
C ALA A 176 13.14 1.51 10.18
N GLY A 177 11.96 1.36 9.57
CA GLY A 177 11.43 0.06 9.16
C GLY A 177 10.59 -0.67 10.22
N SER A 178 10.21 0.01 11.30
CA SER A 178 9.37 -0.55 12.35
C SER A 178 8.01 -1.04 11.82
N LEU A 179 7.33 -0.28 10.94
CA LEU A 179 6.06 -0.74 10.35
C LEU A 179 6.23 -1.98 9.48
N PHE A 180 7.35 -2.11 8.74
CA PHE A 180 7.65 -3.32 7.97
C PHE A 180 7.88 -4.52 8.90
N SER A 181 8.52 -4.29 10.05
CA SER A 181 8.74 -5.33 11.06
C SER A 181 7.42 -5.79 11.67
N LEU A 182 6.51 -4.87 12.00
CA LEU A 182 5.15 -5.19 12.44
C LEU A 182 4.37 -5.98 11.39
N LEU A 183 4.41 -5.56 10.13
CA LEU A 183 3.76 -6.29 9.04
C LEU A 183 4.34 -7.69 8.89
N LYS A 184 5.68 -7.84 8.95
CA LYS A 184 6.34 -9.14 8.88
C LYS A 184 5.95 -10.06 10.04
N LEU A 185 5.89 -9.53 11.26
CA LEU A 185 5.44 -10.26 12.43
C LEU A 185 3.99 -10.72 12.25
N TYR A 186 3.10 -9.80 11.88
CA TYR A 186 1.70 -10.11 11.62
C TYR A 186 1.53 -11.21 10.56
N ARG A 187 2.28 -11.15 9.45
CA ARG A 187 2.28 -12.18 8.42
C ARG A 187 2.73 -13.55 8.96
N LYS A 188 3.80 -13.59 9.75
CA LYS A 188 4.28 -14.84 10.37
C LYS A 188 3.23 -15.45 11.29
N LEU A 189 2.62 -14.63 12.15
CA LEU A 189 1.61 -15.14 13.07
C LEU A 189 0.35 -15.64 12.36
N LYS A 190 -0.01 -15.05 11.21
CA LYS A 190 -1.09 -15.58 10.35
C LYS A 190 -0.74 -16.91 9.70
N LEU A 191 0.50 -17.08 9.21
CA LEU A 191 0.96 -18.33 8.61
C LEU A 191 1.09 -19.48 9.62
N ILE A 192 1.29 -19.18 10.91
CA ILE A 192 1.30 -20.21 11.98
C ILE A 192 -0.11 -20.72 12.31
N LYS A 193 -1.15 -19.97 11.92
CA LYS A 193 -2.57 -20.30 12.19
C LYS A 193 -3.32 -20.90 10.99
N ALA A 194 -2.67 -21.01 9.83
CA ALA A 194 -3.21 -21.61 8.62
C ALA A 194 -2.61 -23.00 8.42
#